data_AF-A0A833VE83-F1
#
_entry.id   AF-A0A833VE83-F1
#
_cell.length_a   1.000
_cell.length_b   1.000
_cell.length_c   1.000
_cell.angle_alpha   90.00
_cell.angle_beta   90.00
_cell.angle_gamma   90.00
#
_symmetry.space_group_name_H-M   'P 1'
#
loop_
_entity.id
_entity.type
_entity.pdbx_description
1 polymer ?
#
loop_
_entity_poly.entity_id
_entity_poly.type
_entity_poly.pdbx_seq_one_letter_code
_entity_poly.pdbx_strand_id
1 'polypeptide(L)'
;MGAAMQSRILRGDAKEHLLDVTPLLLGIETLGGEFTQLINTTRTIPTKKSQQLERINRLPCVLWVGSRKKKYKIWFRKPRCMNKRIRSGRRLLKLEIMLTIYNKEKSLSEYSGKIPLDVASEIERMVDQLRKEVSADNAERIKAKLDATNKAGTEIDQHLAGGTSAGGGGGSKGGDQAEKERV
;
A
#
# COMPACT_ATOMS: atom_id res chain seq x y z
N MET A 1 19.91 -8.72 -7.96
CA MET A 1 20.51 -8.80 -9.31
C MET A 1 20.49 -10.22 -9.89
N GLY A 2 21.00 -11.25 -9.20
CA GLY A 2 21.06 -12.63 -9.74
C GLY A 2 19.71 -13.21 -10.23
N ALA A 3 18.61 -13.04 -9.49
CA ALA A 3 17.28 -13.49 -9.93
C ALA A 3 16.77 -12.80 -11.21
N ALA A 4 17.14 -11.53 -11.42
CA ALA A 4 16.81 -10.81 -12.64
C ALA A 4 17.60 -11.35 -13.84
N MET A 5 18.85 -11.77 -13.63
CA MET A 5 19.68 -12.40 -14.66
C MET A 5 19.14 -13.79 -15.04
N GLN A 6 18.77 -14.62 -14.05
CA GLN A 6 18.12 -15.91 -14.29
C GLN A 6 16.80 -15.78 -15.06
N SER A 7 16.06 -14.69 -14.80
CA SER A 7 14.82 -14.39 -15.54
C SER A 7 15.08 -14.05 -17.01
N ARG A 8 16.23 -13.45 -17.34
CA ARG A 8 16.63 -13.14 -18.73
C ARG A 8 17.09 -14.38 -19.49
N ILE A 9 17.82 -15.28 -18.83
CA ILE A 9 18.23 -16.58 -19.39
C ILE A 9 17.00 -17.43 -19.74
N LEU A 10 16.02 -17.51 -18.83
CA LEU A 10 14.77 -18.24 -19.07
C LEU A 10 13.91 -17.64 -20.19
N ARG A 11 14.08 -16.35 -20.50
CA ARG A 11 13.41 -15.66 -21.62
C ARG A 11 14.15 -15.81 -22.96
N GLY A 12 15.39 -16.30 -22.95
CA GLY A 12 16.23 -16.46 -24.13
C GLY A 12 17.07 -15.22 -24.50
N ASP A 13 17.06 -14.17 -23.67
CA ASP A 13 17.77 -12.91 -23.94
C ASP A 13 19.29 -12.99 -23.65
N ALA A 14 19.75 -14.07 -23.01
CA ALA A 14 21.15 -14.32 -22.67
C ALA A 14 21.48 -15.82 -22.86
N LYS A 15 22.68 -16.13 -23.35
CA LYS A 15 23.13 -17.51 -23.69
C LYS A 15 23.93 -18.20 -22.57
N GLU A 16 24.02 -17.59 -21.39
CA GLU A 16 24.76 -18.13 -20.25
C GLU A 16 23.93 -19.17 -19.50
N HIS A 17 24.57 -20.26 -19.05
CA HIS A 17 23.91 -21.33 -18.28
C HIS A 17 24.32 -21.20 -16.81
N LEU A 18 23.35 -20.96 -15.94
CA LEU A 18 23.58 -21.07 -14.49
C LEU A 18 23.58 -22.54 -14.10
N LEU A 19 24.68 -22.98 -13.49
CA LEU A 19 24.83 -24.34 -12.97
C LEU A 19 24.48 -24.35 -11.48
N ASP A 20 23.39 -25.04 -11.16
CA ASP A 20 22.97 -25.26 -9.77
C ASP A 20 23.45 -26.63 -9.27
N VAL A 21 23.67 -26.74 -7.96
CA VAL A 21 24.04 -27.99 -7.27
C VAL A 21 23.02 -28.35 -6.20
N THR A 22 22.80 -29.64 -5.97
CA THR A 22 21.94 -30.12 -4.88
C THR A 22 22.69 -30.06 -3.54
N PRO A 23 22.18 -29.35 -2.51
CA PRO A 23 22.88 -29.26 -1.22
C PRO A 23 22.68 -30.50 -0.34
N LEU A 24 21.68 -31.34 -0.63
CA LEU A 24 21.28 -32.47 0.21
C LEU A 24 21.31 -33.79 -0.55
N LEU A 25 21.55 -34.87 0.20
CA LEU A 25 21.40 -36.24 -0.27
C LEU A 25 19.91 -36.54 -0.48
N LEU A 26 19.58 -37.08 -1.65
CA LEU A 26 18.25 -37.60 -1.92
C LEU A 26 18.34 -39.11 -2.03
N GLY A 27 17.50 -39.80 -1.28
CA GLY A 27 17.50 -41.25 -1.21
C GLY A 27 16.14 -41.78 -0.83
N ILE A 28 16.05 -43.10 -0.81
CA ILE A 28 14.87 -43.82 -0.35
C ILE A 28 15.26 -44.59 0.91
N GLU A 29 14.33 -44.63 1.86
CA GLU A 29 14.43 -45.48 3.02
C GLU A 29 13.92 -46.88 2.62
N THR A 30 14.79 -47.89 2.76
CA THR A 30 14.46 -49.29 2.45
C THR A 30 13.93 -50.00 3.69
N LEU A 31 13.35 -51.19 3.50
CA LEU A 31 12.92 -52.04 4.62
C LEU A 31 14.13 -52.36 5.49
N GLY A 32 14.03 -52.09 6.80
CA GLY A 32 15.15 -52.18 7.74
C GLY A 32 15.67 -50.83 8.25
N GLY A 33 15.13 -49.70 7.76
CA GLY A 33 15.53 -48.36 8.21
C GLY A 33 16.86 -47.89 7.63
N GLU A 34 17.35 -48.56 6.59
CA GLU A 34 18.57 -48.18 5.90
C GLU A 34 18.26 -47.12 4.83
N PHE A 35 19.05 -46.04 4.82
CA PHE A 35 18.91 -44.97 3.84
C PHE A 35 19.80 -45.24 2.63
N THR A 36 19.19 -45.66 1.52
CA THR A 36 19.91 -45.87 0.26
C THR A 36 20.00 -44.54 -0.50
N GLN A 37 21.22 -44.04 -0.68
CA GLN A 37 21.48 -42.78 -1.38
C GLN A 37 21.29 -42.95 -2.89
N LEU A 38 20.36 -42.20 -3.48
CA LEU A 38 20.16 -42.16 -4.93
C LEU A 38 20.98 -41.03 -5.55
N ILE A 39 20.82 -39.80 -5.08
CA ILE A 39 21.54 -38.62 -5.58
C ILE A 39 22.45 -38.09 -4.48
N ASN A 40 23.74 -37.97 -4.80
CA ASN A 40 24.77 -37.50 -3.88
C ASN A 40 24.75 -35.98 -3.73
N THR A 41 25.31 -35.48 -2.62
CA THR A 41 25.49 -34.04 -2.40
C THR A 41 26.36 -33.41 -3.47
N THR A 42 26.12 -32.13 -3.73
CA THR A 42 26.94 -31.31 -4.63
C THR A 42 26.89 -31.77 -6.09
N ARG A 43 25.95 -32.66 -6.46
CA ARG A 43 25.72 -33.05 -7.85
C ARG A 43 25.02 -31.90 -8.60
N THR A 44 25.47 -31.62 -9.82
CA THR A 44 24.87 -30.61 -10.70
C THR A 44 23.41 -30.97 -11.04
N ILE A 45 22.53 -29.98 -11.08
CA ILE A 45 21.12 -30.09 -11.45
C ILE A 45 20.97 -29.45 -12.83
N PRO A 46 20.26 -30.05 -13.79
CA PRO A 46 19.32 -31.17 -13.69
C PRO A 46 19.97 -32.55 -13.80
N THR A 47 19.67 -33.45 -12.87
CA THR A 47 20.04 -34.87 -12.97
C THR A 47 18.82 -35.77 -12.78
N LYS A 48 18.81 -36.89 -13.52
CA LYS A 48 17.78 -37.93 -13.41
C LYS A 48 18.47 -39.24 -13.05
N LYS A 49 17.92 -39.96 -12.08
CA LYS A 49 18.27 -41.35 -11.79
C LYS A 49 17.00 -42.17 -11.78
N SER A 50 17.03 -43.30 -12.46
CA SER A 50 15.95 -44.28 -12.48
C SER A 50 16.50 -45.57 -11.90
N GLN A 51 15.76 -46.17 -10.97
CA GLN A 51 16.08 -47.47 -10.39
C GLN A 51 14.81 -48.32 -10.44
N GLN A 52 14.92 -49.55 -10.91
CA GLN A 52 13.83 -50.51 -10.85
C GLN A 52 13.73 -51.03 -9.41
N LEU A 53 12.55 -50.89 -8.81
CA LEU A 53 12.25 -51.36 -7.46
C LEU A 53 11.13 -52.40 -7.57
N GLU A 54 11.38 -53.59 -7.03
CA GLU A 54 10.35 -54.63 -6.93
C GLU A 54 9.48 -54.36 -5.70
N ARG A 55 8.17 -54.28 -5.93
CA ARG A 55 7.23 -53.87 -4.87
C ARG A 55 6.74 -55.07 -4.09
N ILE A 56 7.26 -55.26 -2.89
CA ILE A 56 6.86 -56.35 -1.99
C ILE A 56 5.46 -56.10 -1.39
N ASN A 57 5.07 -54.84 -1.09
CA ASN A 57 3.76 -54.49 -0.51
C ASN A 57 3.18 -53.16 -1.05
N ARG A 58 1.84 -53.01 -1.09
CA ARG A 58 1.15 -51.73 -1.38
C ARG A 58 1.39 -50.74 -0.24
N LEU A 59 2.54 -50.06 -0.24
CA LEU A 59 2.73 -48.91 0.64
C LEU A 59 1.95 -47.71 0.07
N PRO A 60 1.07 -47.08 0.85
CA PRO A 60 0.42 -45.85 0.43
C PRO A 60 1.46 -44.71 0.38
N CYS A 61 1.44 -43.89 -0.67
CA CYS A 61 2.25 -42.67 -0.75
C CYS A 61 1.64 -41.60 0.17
N VAL A 62 1.91 -41.63 1.48
CA VAL A 62 1.09 -40.84 2.44
C VAL A 62 1.61 -39.44 2.75
N LEU A 63 2.89 -39.11 2.58
CA LEU A 63 3.41 -37.85 3.13
C LEU A 63 4.04 -36.93 2.07
N TRP A 64 3.21 -36.28 1.24
CA TRP A 64 3.65 -35.11 0.48
C TRP A 64 3.28 -33.83 1.26
N VAL A 65 4.29 -33.16 1.82
CA VAL A 65 4.11 -31.86 2.47
C VAL A 65 4.08 -30.79 1.37
N GLY A 66 2.91 -30.61 0.78
CA GLY A 66 2.69 -29.50 -0.14
C GLY A 66 1.21 -29.14 -0.24
N SER A 67 0.95 -27.88 -0.56
CA SER A 67 -0.42 -27.40 -0.69
C SER A 67 -1.10 -28.03 -1.91
N ARG A 68 -2.33 -28.53 -1.75
CA ARG A 68 -3.10 -29.03 -2.90
C ARG A 68 -3.37 -27.88 -3.89
N LYS A 69 -3.36 -28.16 -5.21
CA LYS A 69 -3.60 -27.20 -6.31
C LYS A 69 -4.78 -26.23 -6.08
N LYS A 70 -5.85 -26.67 -5.39
CA LYS A 70 -7.01 -25.84 -5.02
C LYS A 70 -6.66 -24.69 -4.05
N LYS A 71 -5.75 -24.89 -3.09
CA LYS A 71 -5.33 -23.85 -2.15
C LYS A 71 -4.58 -22.71 -2.85
N TYR A 72 -3.74 -23.03 -3.83
CA TYR A 72 -3.01 -22.02 -4.62
C TYR A 72 -3.94 -21.04 -5.33
N LYS A 73 -5.02 -21.51 -5.97
CA LYS A 73 -5.99 -20.62 -6.66
C LYS A 73 -6.62 -19.57 -5.72
N ILE A 74 -6.94 -19.97 -4.48
CA ILE A 74 -7.48 -19.05 -3.46
C ILE A 74 -6.41 -18.05 -3.02
N TRP A 75 -5.19 -18.53 -2.83
CA TRP A 75 -4.05 -17.72 -2.42
C TRP A 75 -3.60 -16.72 -3.49
N PHE A 76 -3.89 -16.94 -4.77
CA PHE A 76 -3.67 -15.95 -5.84
C PHE A 76 -4.84 -14.96 -6.04
N ARG A 77 -6.01 -15.21 -5.45
CA ARG A 77 -7.16 -14.28 -5.48
C ARG A 77 -7.10 -13.24 -4.35
N LYS A 78 -6.73 -13.66 -3.12
CA LYS A 78 -6.63 -12.78 -1.94
C LYS A 78 -5.64 -11.59 -2.07
N PRO A 79 -4.46 -11.74 -2.69
CA PRO A 79 -3.51 -10.64 -2.85
C PRO A 79 -4.01 -9.57 -3.84
N ARG A 80 -4.75 -9.99 -4.88
CA ARG A 80 -5.32 -9.07 -5.87
C ARG A 80 -6.41 -8.18 -5.29
N CYS A 81 -7.25 -8.70 -4.38
CA CYS A 81 -8.23 -7.86 -3.69
C CYS A 81 -7.61 -6.96 -2.61
N MET A 82 -6.52 -7.40 -1.95
CA MET A 82 -5.76 -6.55 -1.01
C MET A 82 -5.05 -5.40 -1.72
N ASN A 83 -4.43 -5.61 -2.88
CA ASN A 83 -3.74 -4.54 -3.61
C ASN A 83 -4.73 -3.48 -4.16
N LYS A 84 -5.93 -3.89 -4.59
CA LYS A 84 -7.00 -2.92 -4.92
C LYS A 84 -7.39 -2.06 -3.71
N ARG A 85 -7.50 -2.66 -2.51
CA ARG A 85 -7.83 -1.94 -1.28
C ARG A 85 -6.75 -0.96 -0.81
N ILE A 86 -5.46 -1.24 -1.08
CA ILE A 86 -4.33 -0.37 -0.72
C ILE A 86 -4.19 0.82 -1.69
N ARG A 87 -4.51 0.64 -2.98
CA ARG A 87 -4.52 1.74 -3.97
C ARG A 87 -5.73 2.68 -3.84
N SER A 88 -6.85 2.19 -3.30
CA SER A 88 -8.06 2.99 -3.08
C SER A 88 -7.91 3.93 -1.87
N GLY A 89 -7.36 5.12 -2.10
CA GLY A 89 -7.78 6.35 -1.41
C GLY A 89 -7.22 6.64 -0.02
N ARG A 90 -6.76 5.67 0.78
CA ARG A 90 -6.51 5.92 2.22
C ARG A 90 -5.36 6.91 2.53
N ARG A 91 -4.27 6.90 1.76
CA ARG A 91 -3.15 7.85 1.94
C ARG A 91 -3.40 9.22 1.32
N LEU A 92 -4.07 9.26 0.18
CA LEU A 92 -4.38 10.50 -0.52
C LEU A 92 -5.42 11.32 0.24
N LEU A 93 -6.47 10.67 0.74
CA LEU A 93 -7.49 11.31 1.57
C LEU A 93 -6.87 11.94 2.82
N LYS A 94 -5.94 11.25 3.50
CA LYS A 94 -5.33 11.74 4.73
C LYS A 94 -4.51 13.02 4.52
N LEU A 95 -3.82 13.14 3.39
CA LEU A 95 -3.09 14.36 3.02
C LEU A 95 -4.04 15.52 2.67
N GLU A 96 -5.08 15.24 1.90
CA GLU A 96 -6.09 16.22 1.49
C GLU A 96 -6.79 16.84 2.70
N ILE A 97 -7.21 16.02 3.66
CA ILE A 97 -7.93 16.48 4.86
C ILE A 97 -7.04 17.36 5.75
N MET A 98 -5.77 16.99 5.93
CA MET A 98 -4.85 17.77 6.74
C MET A 98 -4.60 19.15 6.15
N LEU A 99 -4.53 19.24 4.82
CA LEU A 99 -4.42 20.52 4.12
C LEU A 99 -5.69 21.37 4.29
N THR A 100 -6.89 20.76 4.19
CA THR A 100 -8.15 21.47 4.40
C THR A 100 -8.28 22.00 5.84
N ILE A 101 -7.92 21.19 6.84
CA ILE A 101 -7.91 21.60 8.25
C ILE A 101 -7.01 22.82 8.45
N TYR A 102 -5.77 22.74 7.95
CA TYR A 102 -4.81 23.85 8.06
C TYR A 102 -5.32 25.13 7.40
N ASN A 103 -5.86 25.03 6.18
CA ASN A 103 -6.40 26.19 5.47
C ASN A 103 -7.59 26.82 6.21
N LYS A 104 -8.47 26.02 6.84
CA LYS A 104 -9.62 26.54 7.57
C LYS A 104 -9.24 27.15 8.93
N GLU A 105 -8.31 26.55 9.66
CA GLU A 105 -7.76 27.14 10.88
C GLU A 105 -7.05 28.47 10.59
N LYS A 106 -6.34 28.54 9.46
CA LYS A 106 -5.73 29.77 8.98
C LYS A 106 -6.78 30.83 8.64
N SER A 107 -7.84 30.50 7.90
CA SER A 107 -8.94 31.43 7.63
C SER A 107 -9.63 31.92 8.91
N LEU A 108 -9.79 31.08 9.92
CA LEU A 108 -10.33 31.52 11.22
C LEU A 108 -9.40 32.50 11.94
N SER A 109 -8.07 32.29 11.85
CA SER A 109 -7.09 33.22 12.45
C SER A 109 -7.06 34.58 11.75
N GLU A 110 -7.18 34.60 10.42
CA GLU A 110 -7.08 35.83 9.60
C GLU A 110 -8.35 36.69 9.64
N TYR A 111 -9.51 36.08 9.88
CA TYR A 111 -10.81 36.74 9.82
C TYR A 111 -11.57 36.78 11.17
N SER A 112 -10.89 36.50 12.29
CA SER A 112 -11.44 36.49 13.66
C SER A 112 -12.23 37.75 14.08
N GLY A 113 -11.97 38.90 13.45
CA GLY A 113 -12.70 40.16 13.71
C GLY A 113 -13.79 40.53 12.68
N LYS A 114 -13.97 39.75 11.60
CA LYS A 114 -14.88 40.07 10.48
C LYS A 114 -15.99 39.05 10.27
N ILE A 115 -15.90 37.89 10.93
CA ILE A 115 -16.85 36.80 10.80
C ILE A 115 -17.83 36.83 11.99
N PRO A 116 -19.13 36.58 11.78
CA PRO A 116 -20.06 36.38 12.89
C PRO A 116 -19.61 35.22 13.80
N LEU A 117 -19.63 35.47 15.12
CA LEU A 117 -19.20 34.53 16.18
C LEU A 117 -19.87 33.16 16.09
N ASP A 118 -21.12 33.14 15.61
CA ASP A 118 -21.91 31.91 15.45
C ASP A 118 -21.26 30.95 14.43
N VAL A 119 -20.87 31.48 13.25
CA VAL A 119 -20.25 30.70 12.16
C VAL A 119 -18.86 30.22 12.54
N ALA A 120 -18.06 31.05 13.23
CA ALA A 120 -16.72 30.67 13.68
C ALA A 120 -16.75 29.46 14.61
N SER A 121 -17.68 29.44 15.58
CA SER A 121 -17.83 28.34 16.53
C SER A 121 -18.28 27.01 15.87
N GLU A 122 -19.06 27.09 14.79
CA GLU A 122 -19.50 25.92 14.04
C GLU A 122 -18.36 25.31 13.21
N ILE A 123 -17.48 26.14 12.63
CA ILE A 123 -16.33 25.65 11.87
C ILE A 123 -15.30 24.98 12.78
N GLU A 124 -15.02 25.55 13.94
CA GLU A 124 -14.11 24.93 14.92
C GLU A 124 -14.63 23.56 15.36
N ARG A 125 -15.95 23.45 15.62
CA ARG A 125 -16.61 22.16 15.90
C ARG A 125 -16.46 21.17 14.76
N MET A 126 -16.62 21.61 13.51
CA MET A 126 -16.49 20.75 12.33
C MET A 126 -15.04 20.31 12.09
N VAL A 127 -14.07 21.18 12.31
CA VAL A 127 -12.63 20.87 12.24
C VAL A 127 -12.22 19.87 13.32
N ASP A 128 -12.68 20.03 14.57
CA ASP A 128 -12.43 19.09 15.65
C ASP A 128 -13.07 17.72 15.40
N GLN A 129 -14.30 17.72 14.88
CA GLN A 129 -14.97 16.49 14.47
C GLN A 129 -14.27 15.80 13.31
N LEU A 130 -13.69 16.54 12.37
CA LEU A 130 -12.90 16.02 11.26
C LEU A 130 -11.56 15.44 11.75
N ARG A 131 -10.86 16.14 12.66
CA ARG A 131 -9.64 15.65 13.34
C ARG A 131 -9.88 14.32 14.06
N LYS A 132 -11.01 14.18 14.78
CA LYS A 132 -11.39 12.93 15.46
C LYS A 132 -11.67 11.77 14.50
N GLU A 133 -12.32 12.01 13.36
CA GLU A 133 -12.57 10.94 12.37
C GLU A 133 -11.32 10.50 11.62
N VAL A 134 -10.39 11.42 11.37
CA VAL A 134 -9.11 11.07 10.73
C VAL A 134 -8.28 10.13 11.60
N SER A 135 -8.41 10.23 12.92
CA SER A 135 -7.82 9.29 13.88
C SER A 135 -8.56 7.95 13.94
N ALA A 136 -9.85 7.91 13.58
CA ALA A 136 -10.68 6.70 13.58
C ALA A 136 -10.65 5.89 12.25
N ASP A 137 -9.92 6.37 11.23
CA ASP A 137 -9.67 5.71 9.94
C ASP A 137 -10.93 5.25 9.13
N ASN A 138 -12.08 5.87 9.37
CA ASN A 138 -13.33 5.55 8.68
C ASN A 138 -13.53 6.38 7.39
N ALA A 139 -13.23 5.80 6.23
CA ALA A 139 -13.19 6.53 4.96
C ALA A 139 -14.51 7.21 4.52
N GLU A 140 -15.66 6.62 4.83
CA GLU A 140 -16.97 7.16 4.42
C GLU A 140 -17.38 8.35 5.29
N ARG A 141 -17.18 8.25 6.60
CA ARG A 141 -17.49 9.32 7.57
C ARG A 141 -16.58 10.52 7.38
N ILE A 142 -15.32 10.27 7.04
CA ILE A 142 -14.33 11.31 6.71
C ILE A 142 -14.78 12.15 5.51
N LYS A 143 -15.23 11.53 4.42
CA LYS A 143 -15.67 12.26 3.22
C LYS A 143 -16.90 13.11 3.50
N ALA A 144 -17.90 12.54 4.17
CA ALA A 144 -19.11 13.27 4.53
C ALA A 144 -18.81 14.52 5.38
N LYS A 145 -17.89 14.42 6.35
CA LYS A 145 -17.46 15.57 7.16
C LYS A 145 -16.61 16.56 6.37
N LEU A 146 -15.71 16.09 5.50
CA LEU A 146 -14.91 16.95 4.62
C LEU A 146 -15.81 17.80 3.71
N ASP A 147 -16.83 17.19 3.10
CA ASP A 147 -17.80 17.88 2.25
C ASP A 147 -18.62 18.90 3.05
N ALA A 148 -18.99 18.58 4.29
CA ALA A 148 -19.70 19.50 5.18
C ALA A 148 -18.81 20.67 5.64
N THR A 149 -17.54 20.44 5.97
CA THR A 149 -16.55 21.49 6.28
C THR A 149 -16.29 22.40 5.07
N ASN A 150 -16.26 21.84 3.85
CA ASN A 150 -16.12 22.63 2.63
C ASN A 150 -17.34 23.50 2.35
N LYS A 151 -18.56 22.99 2.59
CA LYS A 151 -19.82 23.76 2.47
C LYS A 151 -19.88 24.92 3.47
N ALA A 152 -19.57 24.69 4.74
CA ALA A 152 -19.46 25.76 5.74
C ALA A 152 -18.41 26.80 5.33
N GLY A 153 -17.30 26.35 4.73
CA GLY A 153 -16.29 27.21 4.15
C GLY A 153 -16.82 28.19 3.10
N THR A 154 -17.72 27.75 2.23
CA THR A 154 -18.33 28.62 1.20
C THR A 154 -19.32 29.63 1.76
N GLU A 155 -19.93 29.36 2.92
CA GLU A 155 -20.81 30.32 3.60
C GLU A 155 -20.01 31.49 4.19
N ILE A 156 -18.81 31.22 4.72
CA ILE A 156 -17.87 32.27 5.14
C ILE A 156 -17.53 33.19 3.97
N ASP A 157 -17.24 32.61 2.80
CA ASP A 157 -16.89 33.35 1.60
C ASP A 157 -18.07 34.25 1.14
N GLN A 158 -19.31 33.80 1.31
CA GLN A 158 -20.51 34.60 1.03
C GLN A 158 -20.66 35.78 2.00
N HIS A 159 -20.38 35.57 3.29
CA HIS A 159 -20.39 36.64 4.30
C HIS A 159 -19.25 37.65 4.11
N LEU A 160 -18.09 37.21 3.63
CA LEU A 160 -16.97 38.08 3.25
C LEU A 160 -17.23 38.85 1.95
N ALA A 161 -17.88 38.21 0.96
CA ALA A 161 -18.23 38.84 -0.31
C ALA A 161 -19.37 39.87 -0.17
N GLY A 162 -20.30 39.67 0.77
CA GLY A 162 -21.34 40.64 1.11
C GLY A 162 -20.84 41.91 1.80
N GLY A 163 -19.56 41.94 2.22
CA GLY A 163 -18.93 43.07 2.90
C GLY A 163 -18.02 43.95 2.04
N THR A 164 -17.81 43.63 0.75
CA THR A 164 -17.05 44.52 -0.15
C THR A 164 -17.53 44.37 -1.59
N SER A 165 -18.45 45.24 -2.00
CA SER A 165 -18.59 45.54 -3.43
C SER A 165 -17.46 46.48 -3.86
N ALA A 166 -16.79 46.10 -4.96
CA ALA A 166 -15.92 46.89 -5.84
C ALA A 166 -14.39 46.73 -5.69
N GLY A 167 -13.79 46.14 -6.74
CA GLY A 167 -12.36 46.05 -7.03
C GLY A 167 -11.86 44.61 -6.94
N GLY A 168 -11.72 43.81 -8.01
CA GLY A 168 -11.34 44.12 -9.38
C GLY A 168 -9.93 43.57 -9.64
N GLY A 169 -9.83 42.44 -10.35
CA GLY A 169 -8.66 42.09 -11.18
C GLY A 169 -7.51 41.30 -10.54
N GLY A 170 -7.44 40.01 -10.86
CA GLY A 170 -6.32 39.33 -11.51
C GLY A 170 -4.88 39.44 -10.95
N GLY A 171 -4.21 38.28 -10.85
CA GLY A 171 -2.76 38.23 -11.03
C GLY A 171 -2.02 37.18 -10.21
N SER A 172 -1.66 36.10 -10.89
CA SER A 172 -0.51 35.26 -10.52
C SER A 172 0.73 36.10 -10.25
N LYS A 173 1.43 35.83 -9.14
CA LYS A 173 2.90 35.92 -9.06
C LYS A 173 3.40 35.23 -7.79
N GLY A 174 4.15 34.15 -8.00
CA GLY A 174 5.09 33.66 -7.01
C GLY A 174 6.35 34.51 -6.97
N GLY A 175 7.12 34.34 -5.89
CA GLY A 175 8.54 34.69 -5.81
C GLY A 175 8.88 35.88 -4.89
N ASP A 176 9.36 35.52 -3.68
CA ASP A 176 10.61 35.94 -3.05
C ASP A 176 10.97 37.44 -2.84
N GLN A 177 11.09 37.83 -1.57
CA GLN A 177 12.30 38.34 -0.88
C GLN A 177 11.88 39.05 0.42
N ALA A 178 12.26 38.52 1.60
CA ALA A 178 13.52 38.73 2.32
C ALA A 178 13.57 40.05 3.11
N GLU A 179 13.56 39.88 4.44
CA GLU A 179 14.41 40.57 5.42
C GLU A 179 14.37 42.11 5.55
N LYS A 180 13.86 42.59 6.70
CA LYS A 180 14.64 43.46 7.60
C LYS A 180 14.02 43.68 8.98
N GLU A 181 14.87 43.46 9.98
CA GLU A 181 15.03 44.20 11.25
C GLU A 181 13.79 44.60 12.06
N ARG A 182 13.72 44.07 13.29
CA ARG A 182 13.12 44.79 14.41
C ARG A 182 14.09 44.82 15.60
N VAL A 183 14.39 46.06 15.97
CA VAL A 183 14.94 46.61 17.22
C VAL A 183 14.48 45.88 18.47
#